data_AF-A0A917Y4U8-F1
#
_entry.id   AF-A0A917Y4U8-F1
#
_cell.length_a   1.000
_cell.length_b   1.000
_cell.length_c   1.000
_cell.angle_alpha   90.00
_cell.angle_beta   90.00
_cell.angle_gamma   90.00
#
_symmetry.space_group_name_H-M   'P 1'
#
loop_
_entity.id
_entity.type
_entity.pdbx_description
1 polymer ?
#
loop_
_entity_poly.entity_id
_entity_poly.type
_entity_poly.pdbx_seq_one_letter_code
_entity_poly.pdbx_strand_id
1 'polypeptide(L)'
;MSSGDLKRLDEWWLNIHDGAFNEFRPVIEEGVILLEMHPNMAFDQSFIDANNLTSLSFLLYFKQLDDVRVYYEIYQFTGEDQIKYILKATKNYRELKSELNIYSDNKLIQKTENAIRFLDTITTSHIALMNYMELYRDVKERVSYESKRKKVTKRRKKRKKNTRSITIKVYNVNIPPVPVSEKEKKAYRRMKESWTVRGHWRTLPSGRKTWVRNHVKGNKKKLEPNTYHF
;
A
#
# COMPACT_ATOMS: atom_id res chain seq x y z
N MET A 1 0.34 -9.09 7.85
CA MET A 1 -0.95 -8.74 8.45
C MET A 1 -1.83 -9.97 8.40
N SER A 2 -2.42 -10.33 9.54
CA SER A 2 -3.40 -11.41 9.60
C SER A 2 -4.74 -10.97 9.01
N SER A 3 -5.65 -11.92 8.75
CA SER A 3 -7.02 -11.61 8.32
C SER A 3 -7.76 -10.75 9.36
N GLY A 4 -7.53 -10.98 10.66
CA GLY A 4 -8.09 -10.17 11.73
C GLY A 4 -7.62 -8.71 11.70
N ASP A 5 -6.32 -8.48 11.42
CA ASP A 5 -5.78 -7.12 11.27
C ASP A 5 -6.38 -6.41 10.04
N LEU A 6 -6.59 -7.17 8.95
CA LEU A 6 -7.17 -6.64 7.72
C LEU A 6 -8.62 -6.18 7.94
N LYS A 7 -9.40 -6.97 8.69
CA LYS A 7 -10.78 -6.60 9.06
C LYS A 7 -10.82 -5.33 9.90
N ARG A 8 -9.96 -5.23 10.93
CA ARG A 8 -9.87 -4.02 11.76
C ARG A 8 -9.44 -2.79 10.96
N LEU A 9 -8.54 -2.98 10.00
CA LEU A 9 -8.13 -1.90 9.11
C LEU A 9 -9.28 -1.40 8.23
N ASP A 10 -10.09 -2.32 7.72
CA ASP A 10 -11.27 -2.00 6.90
C ASP A 10 -12.34 -1.29 7.72
N GLU A 11 -12.65 -1.79 8.92
CA GLU A 11 -13.54 -1.12 9.88
C GLU A 11 -13.04 0.28 10.23
N TRP A 12 -11.73 0.44 10.48
CA TRP A 12 -11.13 1.76 10.71
C TRP A 12 -11.31 2.68 9.50
N TRP A 13 -11.08 2.17 8.29
CA TRP A 13 -11.20 2.92 7.05
C TRP A 13 -12.63 3.42 6.81
N LEU A 14 -13.62 2.53 6.94
CA LEU A 14 -15.04 2.86 6.82
C LEU A 14 -15.49 3.91 7.85
N ASN A 15 -14.95 3.85 9.07
CA ASN A 15 -15.32 4.77 10.14
C ASN A 15 -14.66 6.15 10.04
N ILE A 16 -13.50 6.26 9.39
CA ILE A 16 -12.72 7.51 9.31
C ILE A 16 -12.90 8.23 7.98
N HIS A 17 -13.35 7.52 6.95
CA HIS A 17 -13.43 7.98 5.59
C HIS A 17 -14.90 8.04 5.16
N ASP A 18 -15.52 9.23 5.21
CA ASP A 18 -16.89 9.51 4.72
C ASP A 18 -17.02 9.35 3.18
N GLY A 19 -16.67 8.18 2.63
CA GLY A 19 -16.97 7.77 1.25
C GLY A 19 -16.17 8.40 0.09
N ALA A 20 -15.43 9.51 0.26
CA ALA A 20 -14.81 10.21 -0.88
C ALA A 20 -13.30 9.93 -1.04
N PHE A 21 -12.97 9.03 -1.98
CA PHE A 21 -11.61 8.61 -2.35
C PHE A 21 -10.91 9.69 -3.19
N ASN A 22 -10.30 10.70 -2.57
CA ASN A 22 -9.78 11.82 -3.37
C ASN A 22 -8.26 11.98 -3.42
N GLU A 23 -7.48 11.58 -2.40
CA GLU A 23 -6.02 11.81 -2.45
C GLU A 23 -5.26 10.71 -1.70
N PHE A 24 -4.57 9.83 -2.44
CA PHE A 24 -3.68 8.81 -1.90
C PHE A 24 -2.26 9.35 -1.84
N ARG A 25 -1.67 9.39 -0.63
CA ARG A 25 -0.25 9.66 -0.47
C ARG A 25 0.39 8.53 0.33
N PRO A 26 1.25 7.71 -0.28
CA PRO A 26 1.80 6.59 0.44
C PRO A 26 2.86 7.05 1.45
N VAL A 27 2.85 6.44 2.64
CA VAL A 27 3.94 6.57 3.62
C VAL A 27 5.21 5.91 3.10
N ILE A 28 5.05 4.86 2.28
CA ILE A 28 6.11 4.04 1.71
C ILE A 28 5.96 4.06 0.19
N GLU A 29 6.98 4.48 -0.55
CA GLU A 29 6.89 4.59 -2.02
C GLU A 29 7.06 3.24 -2.73
N GLU A 30 7.73 2.28 -2.10
CA GLU A 30 7.96 0.94 -2.64
C GLU A 30 8.08 -0.05 -1.49
N GLY A 31 7.39 -1.17 -1.58
CA GLY A 31 7.37 -2.14 -0.49
C GLY A 31 6.71 -3.45 -0.83
N VAL A 32 6.74 -4.34 0.16
CA VAL A 32 6.11 -5.65 0.10
C VAL A 32 5.24 -5.81 1.34
N ILE A 33 4.00 -6.23 1.14
CA ILE A 33 3.04 -6.53 2.20
C ILE A 33 2.71 -8.03 2.15
N LEU A 34 2.94 -8.70 3.27
CA LEU A 34 2.46 -10.06 3.50
C LEU A 34 1.05 -9.96 4.08
N LEU A 35 0.07 -10.50 3.34
CA LEU A 35 -1.35 -10.39 3.62
C LEU A 35 -1.94 -11.79 3.78
N GLU A 36 -2.60 -12.05 4.88
CA GLU A 36 -3.51 -13.19 5.01
C GLU A 36 -4.94 -12.67 4.85
N MET A 37 -5.70 -13.23 3.93
CA MET A 37 -7.04 -12.75 3.61
C MET A 37 -8.04 -13.90 3.64
N HIS A 38 -9.15 -13.68 4.34
CA HIS A 38 -10.28 -14.60 4.29
C HIS A 38 -11.07 -14.39 2.97
N PRO A 39 -11.51 -15.46 2.29
CA PRO A 39 -12.12 -15.33 0.95
C PRO A 39 -13.35 -14.40 0.88
N ASN A 40 -14.12 -14.32 1.96
CA ASN A 40 -15.29 -13.43 2.08
C ASN A 40 -14.98 -11.93 1.95
N MET A 41 -13.72 -11.53 2.04
CA MET A 41 -13.29 -10.14 1.83
C MET A 41 -13.20 -9.78 0.34
N ALA A 42 -13.09 -10.77 -0.55
CA ALA A 42 -12.87 -10.55 -1.97
C ALA A 42 -13.93 -11.21 -2.87
N PHE A 43 -14.68 -12.19 -2.34
CA PHE A 43 -15.62 -12.99 -3.12
C PHE A 43 -16.95 -13.19 -2.38
N ASP A 44 -18.01 -13.37 -3.17
CA ASP A 44 -19.35 -13.67 -2.65
C ASP A 44 -19.42 -15.10 -2.08
N GLN A 45 -20.29 -15.32 -1.09
CA GLN A 45 -20.40 -16.62 -0.39
C GLN A 45 -20.65 -17.79 -1.34
N SER A 46 -21.51 -17.60 -2.36
CA SER A 46 -21.79 -18.61 -3.38
C SER A 46 -20.55 -19.02 -4.18
N PHE A 47 -19.62 -18.09 -4.43
CA PHE A 47 -18.37 -18.38 -5.12
C PHE A 47 -17.37 -19.12 -4.21
N ILE A 48 -17.34 -18.77 -2.93
CA ILE A 48 -16.51 -19.40 -1.90
C ILE A 48 -16.89 -20.87 -1.75
N ASP A 49 -18.19 -21.13 -1.56
CA ASP A 49 -18.73 -22.47 -1.36
C ASP A 49 -18.51 -23.34 -2.61
N ALA A 50 -18.73 -22.78 -3.81
CA ALA A 50 -18.53 -23.50 -5.07
C ALA A 50 -17.05 -23.90 -5.33
N ASN A 51 -16.09 -23.19 -4.73
CA ASN A 51 -14.66 -23.42 -4.95
C ASN A 51 -13.92 -23.93 -3.71
N ASN A 52 -14.61 -24.20 -2.60
CA ASN A 52 -14.03 -24.62 -1.32
C ASN A 52 -12.85 -23.73 -0.88
N LEU A 53 -13.02 -22.41 -0.96
CA LEU A 53 -11.93 -21.48 -0.67
C LEU A 53 -11.70 -21.38 0.84
N THR A 54 -10.43 -21.48 1.23
CA THR A 54 -9.94 -21.22 2.59
C THR A 54 -9.14 -19.93 2.65
N SER A 55 -8.73 -19.48 3.85
CA SER A 55 -7.83 -18.34 4.01
C SER A 55 -6.55 -18.52 3.18
N LEU A 56 -6.20 -17.49 2.42
CA LEU A 56 -5.05 -17.51 1.54
C LEU A 56 -4.03 -16.46 1.96
N SER A 57 -2.76 -16.82 1.84
CA SER A 57 -1.65 -15.89 2.05
C SER A 57 -1.14 -15.35 0.72
N PHE A 58 -1.01 -14.03 0.66
CA PHE A 58 -0.56 -13.28 -0.49
C PHE A 58 0.66 -12.42 -0.17
N LEU A 59 1.47 -12.20 -1.19
CA LEU A 59 2.53 -11.21 -1.19
C LEU A 59 2.13 -10.12 -2.20
N LEU A 60 1.92 -8.91 -1.69
CA LEU A 60 1.64 -7.73 -2.49
C LEU A 60 2.92 -6.90 -2.59
N TYR A 61 3.51 -6.83 -3.77
CA TYR A 61 4.48 -5.81 -4.09
C TYR A 61 3.76 -4.58 -4.63
N PHE A 62 4.20 -3.39 -4.21
CA PHE A 62 3.66 -2.14 -4.71
C PHE A 62 4.77 -1.11 -4.93
N LYS A 63 4.55 -0.22 -5.90
CA LYS A 63 5.46 0.89 -6.20
C LYS A 63 4.70 2.11 -6.70
N GLN A 64 4.87 3.24 -6.01
CA GLN A 64 4.40 4.54 -6.48
C GLN A 64 5.19 4.95 -7.72
N LEU A 65 4.49 5.19 -8.83
CA LEU A 65 5.12 5.62 -10.09
C LEU A 65 5.19 7.14 -10.20
N ASP A 66 4.13 7.82 -9.75
CA ASP A 66 4.00 9.28 -9.68
C ASP A 66 2.89 9.64 -8.69
N ASP A 67 2.44 10.89 -8.62
CA ASP A 67 1.43 11.33 -7.65
C ASP A 67 0.06 10.63 -7.75
N VAL A 68 -0.26 9.96 -8.87
CA VAL A 68 -1.60 9.41 -9.13
C VAL A 68 -1.61 7.94 -9.53
N ARG A 69 -0.44 7.36 -9.87
CA ARG A 69 -0.31 5.97 -10.32
C ARG A 69 0.49 5.10 -9.35
N VAL A 70 -0.05 3.90 -9.10
CA VAL A 70 0.62 2.85 -8.33
C VAL A 70 0.65 1.55 -9.12
N TYR A 71 1.83 0.95 -9.18
CA TYR A 71 2.07 -0.36 -9.73
C TYR A 71 1.94 -1.43 -8.65
N TYR A 72 1.34 -2.57 -8.99
CA TYR A 72 1.10 -3.71 -8.12
C TYR A 72 1.48 -5.03 -8.79
N GLU A 73 2.08 -5.92 -8.01
CA GLU A 73 2.25 -7.35 -8.34
C GLU A 73 1.72 -8.18 -7.17
N ILE A 74 0.89 -9.17 -7.48
CA ILE A 74 0.28 -10.04 -6.48
C ILE A 74 0.76 -11.46 -6.69
N TYR A 75 1.23 -12.06 -5.61
CA TYR A 75 1.64 -13.44 -5.56
C TYR A 75 0.87 -14.19 -4.48
N GLN A 76 0.64 -15.47 -4.69
CA GLN A 76 -0.02 -16.37 -3.74
C GLN A 76 0.98 -17.41 -3.24
N PHE A 77 1.00 -17.67 -1.94
CA PHE A 77 1.72 -18.82 -1.39
C PHE A 77 0.89 -20.09 -1.60
N THR A 78 1.48 -21.10 -2.25
CA THR A 78 0.83 -22.40 -2.51
C THR A 78 1.45 -23.56 -1.73
N GLY A 79 2.44 -23.27 -0.87
CA GLY A 79 3.17 -24.21 -0.03
C GLY A 79 4.32 -23.51 0.70
N GLU A 80 5.17 -24.26 1.42
CA GLU A 80 6.24 -23.70 2.28
C GLU A 80 7.24 -22.80 1.51
N ASP A 81 7.52 -23.09 0.23
CA ASP A 81 8.46 -22.32 -0.59
C ASP A 81 7.97 -22.04 -2.03
N GLN A 82 6.68 -22.27 -2.30
CA GLN A 82 6.12 -22.06 -3.64
C GLN A 82 5.27 -20.79 -3.70
N ILE A 83 5.64 -19.91 -4.62
CA ILE A 83 4.97 -18.64 -4.87
C ILE A 83 4.44 -18.67 -6.30
N LYS A 84 3.12 -18.48 -6.45
CA LYS A 84 2.44 -18.37 -7.74
C LYS A 84 2.21 -16.90 -8.07
N TYR A 85 2.62 -16.47 -9.27
CA TYR A 85 2.35 -15.11 -9.74
C TYR A 85 0.91 -15.03 -10.25
N ILE A 86 0.10 -14.14 -9.65
CA ILE A 86 -1.33 -14.09 -9.88
C ILE A 86 -1.67 -13.07 -10.96
N LEU A 87 -1.35 -11.80 -10.68
CA LEU A 87 -1.65 -10.68 -11.55
C LEU A 87 -0.66 -9.54 -11.35
N LYS A 88 -0.65 -8.64 -12.33
CA LYS A 88 -0.01 -7.32 -12.24
C LYS A 88 -1.01 -6.26 -12.64
N ALA A 89 -0.96 -5.12 -11.97
CA ALA A 89 -1.85 -4.01 -12.27
C ALA A 89 -1.18 -2.66 -12.07
N THR A 90 -1.55 -1.69 -12.90
CA THR A 90 -1.28 -0.27 -12.63
C THR A 90 -2.61 0.43 -12.37
N LYS A 91 -2.80 0.97 -11.16
CA LYS A 91 -3.97 1.78 -10.84
C LYS A 91 -3.68 3.26 -10.98
N ASN A 92 -4.54 3.98 -11.70
CA ASN A 92 -4.60 5.42 -11.74
C ASN A 92 -5.77 5.90 -10.87
N TYR A 93 -5.47 6.47 -9.70
CA TYR A 93 -6.48 6.89 -8.73
C TYR A 93 -7.19 8.19 -9.11
N ARG A 94 -6.64 8.96 -10.06
CA ARG A 94 -7.28 10.17 -10.56
C ARG A 94 -8.33 9.88 -11.62
N GLU A 95 -8.03 8.96 -12.53
CA GLU A 95 -8.93 8.57 -13.62
C GLU A 95 -9.83 7.39 -13.26
N LEU A 96 -9.62 6.77 -12.09
CA LEU A 96 -10.29 5.53 -11.67
C LEU A 96 -10.15 4.40 -12.71
N LYS A 97 -8.99 4.35 -13.37
CA LYS A 97 -8.65 3.34 -14.39
C LYS A 97 -7.58 2.39 -13.88
N SER A 98 -7.69 1.12 -14.29
CA SER A 98 -6.71 0.08 -13.98
C SER A 98 -6.26 -0.62 -15.24
N GLU A 99 -4.94 -0.69 -15.46
CA GLU A 99 -4.35 -1.55 -16.49
C GLU A 99 -3.99 -2.89 -15.85
N LEU A 100 -4.72 -3.96 -16.21
CA LEU A 100 -4.61 -5.28 -15.59
C LEU A 100 -4.01 -6.29 -16.57
N ASN A 101 -3.04 -7.09 -16.11
CA ASN A 101 -2.61 -8.30 -16.81
C ASN A 101 -2.63 -9.49 -15.84
N ILE A 102 -3.31 -10.56 -16.23
CA ILE A 102 -3.49 -11.79 -15.44
C ILE A 102 -2.50 -12.84 -15.96
N TYR A 103 -1.68 -13.41 -15.07
CA TYR A 103 -0.54 -14.25 -15.46
C TYR A 103 -0.75 -15.74 -15.18
N SER A 104 -1.93 -16.14 -14.72
CA SER A 104 -2.16 -17.52 -14.29
C SER A 104 -3.52 -18.06 -14.68
N ASP A 105 -3.55 -19.37 -14.99
CA ASP A 105 -4.74 -20.23 -14.90
C ASP A 105 -5.11 -20.41 -13.41
N ASN A 106 -5.29 -19.32 -12.68
CA ASN A 106 -5.82 -19.39 -11.32
C ASN A 106 -7.33 -19.45 -11.42
N LYS A 107 -7.93 -20.61 -11.09
CA LYS A 107 -9.38 -20.82 -11.06
C LYS A 107 -10.12 -19.70 -10.31
N LEU A 108 -9.47 -19.13 -9.29
CA LEU A 108 -9.94 -17.98 -8.50
C LEU A 108 -10.26 -16.72 -9.33
N ILE A 109 -9.49 -16.44 -10.37
CA ILE A 109 -9.44 -15.13 -11.06
C ILE A 109 -9.67 -15.30 -12.58
N GLN A 110 -10.22 -16.44 -13.02
CA GLN A 110 -10.50 -16.71 -14.44
C GLN A 110 -11.44 -15.69 -15.09
N LYS A 111 -12.36 -15.10 -14.31
CA LYS A 111 -13.23 -14.02 -14.78
C LYS A 111 -12.61 -12.66 -14.44
N THR A 112 -12.54 -11.77 -15.44
CA THR A 112 -12.00 -10.41 -15.29
C THR A 112 -12.70 -9.63 -14.17
N GLU A 113 -14.00 -9.80 -13.97
CA GLU A 113 -14.76 -9.16 -12.89
C GLU A 113 -14.25 -9.56 -11.50
N ASN A 114 -13.99 -10.86 -11.29
CA ASN A 114 -13.42 -11.37 -10.04
C ASN A 114 -11.99 -10.87 -9.85
N ALA A 115 -11.22 -10.74 -10.93
CA ALA A 115 -9.87 -10.16 -10.91
C ALA A 115 -9.88 -8.70 -10.43
N ILE A 116 -10.81 -7.91 -10.97
CA ILE A 116 -10.98 -6.50 -10.63
C ILE A 116 -11.42 -6.36 -9.18
N ARG A 117 -12.44 -7.11 -8.74
CA ARG A 117 -12.89 -7.09 -7.33
C ARG A 117 -11.77 -7.46 -6.37
N PHE A 118 -11.03 -8.52 -6.66
CA PHE A 118 -9.90 -8.95 -5.84
C PHE A 118 -8.78 -7.88 -5.78
N LEU A 119 -8.44 -7.29 -6.92
CA LEU A 119 -7.49 -6.17 -6.99
C LEU A 119 -7.99 -4.96 -6.19
N ASP A 120 -9.27 -4.63 -6.30
CA ASP A 120 -9.90 -3.52 -5.59
C ASP A 120 -9.83 -3.71 -4.09
N THR A 121 -10.17 -4.90 -3.57
CA THR A 121 -10.03 -5.24 -2.14
C THR A 121 -8.59 -5.05 -1.68
N ILE A 122 -7.61 -5.67 -2.35
CA ILE A 122 -6.21 -5.64 -1.92
C ILE A 122 -5.63 -4.22 -2.00
N THR A 123 -5.92 -3.48 -3.07
CA THR A 123 -5.45 -2.11 -3.22
C THR A 123 -6.09 -1.18 -2.20
N THR A 124 -7.38 -1.37 -1.88
CA THR A 124 -8.06 -0.63 -0.81
C THR A 124 -7.42 -0.89 0.55
N SER A 125 -7.09 -2.15 0.88
CA SER A 125 -6.36 -2.47 2.10
C SER A 125 -4.98 -1.81 2.15
N HIS A 126 -4.23 -1.81 1.04
CA HIS A 126 -2.96 -1.09 0.95
C HIS A 126 -3.13 0.41 1.24
N ILE A 127 -4.16 1.03 0.66
CA ILE A 127 -4.43 2.46 0.84
C ILE A 127 -4.84 2.78 2.27
N ALA A 128 -5.74 1.98 2.85
CA ALA A 128 -6.14 2.11 4.23
C ALA A 128 -4.92 2.00 5.16
N LEU A 129 -4.01 1.06 4.89
CA LEU A 129 -2.78 0.89 5.66
C LEU A 129 -1.89 2.13 5.60
N MET A 130 -1.66 2.68 4.40
CA MET A 130 -0.85 3.90 4.26
C MET A 130 -1.46 5.09 4.99
N ASN A 131 -2.79 5.27 4.90
CA ASN A 131 -3.49 6.32 5.63
C ASN A 131 -3.41 6.13 7.14
N TYR A 132 -3.56 4.90 7.62
CA TYR A 132 -3.42 4.55 9.03
C TYR A 132 -2.01 4.90 9.52
N MET A 133 -1.00 4.50 8.74
CA MET A 133 0.40 4.79 9.05
C MET A 133 0.72 6.28 9.02
N GLU A 134 0.08 7.08 8.16
CA GLU A 134 0.23 8.53 8.14
C GLU A 134 -0.36 9.16 9.39
N LEU A 135 -1.61 8.83 9.72
CA LEU A 135 -2.34 9.42 10.83
C LEU A 135 -1.66 9.12 12.18
N TYR A 136 -1.13 7.90 12.33
CA TYR A 136 -0.54 7.43 13.59
C TYR A 136 0.98 7.38 13.55
N ARG A 137 1.63 8.07 12.60
CA ARG A 137 3.09 8.10 12.46
C ARG A 137 3.82 8.46 13.76
N ASP A 138 3.27 9.40 14.51
CA ASP A 138 3.86 9.91 15.75
C ASP A 138 3.41 9.13 17.00
N VAL A 139 2.52 8.15 16.84
CA VAL A 139 2.01 7.29 17.91
C VAL A 139 2.72 5.94 17.87
N LYS A 140 3.87 5.84 18.55
CA LYS A 140 4.75 4.66 18.52
C LYS A 140 4.06 3.34 18.88
N GLU A 141 3.04 3.38 19.73
CA GLU A 141 2.23 2.22 20.13
C GLU A 141 1.39 1.64 18.97
N ARG A 142 1.10 2.47 17.96
CA ARG A 142 0.31 2.10 16.78
C ARG A 142 1.20 1.86 15.57
N VAL A 143 2.21 2.70 15.36
CA VAL A 143 3.14 2.59 14.24
C VAL A 143 4.55 2.74 14.76
N SER A 144 5.34 1.69 14.62
CA SER A 144 6.77 1.74 14.88
C SER A 144 7.55 1.15 13.71
N TYR A 145 8.84 1.45 13.63
CA TYR A 145 9.70 0.84 12.65
C TYR A 145 11.07 0.51 13.22
N GLU A 146 11.65 -0.56 12.72
CA GLU A 146 13.02 -0.99 13.02
C GLU A 146 13.85 -1.02 11.74
N SER A 147 15.10 -0.58 11.83
CA SER A 147 16.04 -0.68 10.71
C SER A 147 16.90 -1.93 10.87
N LYS A 148 16.68 -2.94 10.02
CA LYS A 148 17.47 -4.16 9.97
C LYS A 148 18.50 -4.07 8.85
N ARG A 149 19.79 -4.18 9.20
CA ARG A 149 20.88 -4.28 8.19
C ARG A 149 21.04 -5.73 7.78
N LYS A 150 20.73 -6.06 6.52
CA LYS A 150 20.96 -7.39 5.97
C LYS A 150 22.19 -7.36 5.06
N LYS A 151 23.19 -8.20 5.35
CA LYS A 151 24.34 -8.42 4.46
C LYS A 151 23.89 -9.35 3.34
N VAL A 152 23.73 -8.82 2.12
CA VAL A 152 23.44 -9.65 0.96
C VAL A 152 24.77 -10.01 0.28
N THR A 153 25.22 -11.24 0.45
CA THR A 153 26.35 -11.79 -0.30
C THR A 153 25.84 -12.33 -1.63
N LYS A 154 26.05 -11.57 -2.72
CA LYS A 154 25.86 -12.13 -4.06
C LYS A 154 26.86 -13.28 -4.25
N ARG A 155 26.37 -14.52 -4.38
CA ARG A 155 27.18 -15.67 -4.83
C ARG A 155 27.58 -15.43 -6.29
N ARG A 156 28.76 -14.83 -6.53
CA ARG A 156 29.41 -14.83 -7.84
C ARG A 156 30.83 -15.37 -7.70
N LYS A 157 31.22 -16.28 -8.60
CA LYS A 157 32.55 -16.90 -8.65
C LYS A 157 33.65 -15.83 -8.83
N LYS A 158 34.66 -15.88 -7.95
CA LYS A 158 36.08 -15.49 -8.15
C LYS A 158 36.54 -14.02 -8.34
N ARG A 159 35.81 -12.97 -7.94
CA ARG A 159 36.43 -11.62 -7.79
C ARG A 159 35.96 -10.89 -6.51
N LYS A 160 36.89 -10.16 -5.86
CA LYS A 160 36.77 -9.51 -4.53
C LYS A 160 35.35 -9.01 -4.22
N LYS A 161 34.76 -9.54 -3.13
CA LYS A 161 33.39 -9.29 -2.68
C LYS A 161 33.21 -7.85 -2.19
N ASN A 162 32.62 -6.98 -3.00
CA ASN A 162 32.04 -5.73 -2.50
C ASN A 162 30.67 -6.07 -1.88
N THR A 163 30.66 -6.38 -0.58
CA THR A 163 29.42 -6.64 0.17
C THR A 163 28.77 -5.30 0.48
N ARG A 164 27.73 -4.91 -0.28
CA ARG A 164 26.90 -3.76 0.09
C ARG A 164 25.84 -4.21 1.09
N SER A 165 25.85 -3.64 2.28
CA SER A 165 24.77 -3.80 3.26
C SER A 165 23.51 -3.11 2.75
N ILE A 166 22.38 -3.81 2.74
CA ILE A 166 21.08 -3.20 2.47
C ILE A 166 20.42 -2.93 3.82
N THR A 167 20.00 -1.69 4.06
CA THR A 167 19.20 -1.32 5.22
C THR A 167 17.73 -1.49 4.85
N ILE A 168 17.03 -2.36 5.58
CA ILE A 168 15.60 -2.64 5.40
C ILE A 168 14.87 -2.01 6.59
N LYS A 169 13.83 -1.21 6.32
CA LYS A 169 12.91 -0.74 7.37
C LYS A 169 11.76 -1.74 7.49
N VAL A 170 11.54 -2.27 8.68
CA VAL A 170 10.41 -3.14 9.00
C VAL A 170 9.44 -2.31 9.82
N TYR A 171 8.24 -2.10 9.31
CA TYR A 171 7.17 -1.39 10.01
C TYR A 171 6.33 -2.39 10.81
N ASN A 172 6.11 -2.10 12.08
CA ASN A 172 5.16 -2.80 12.93
C ASN A 172 3.93 -1.91 13.09
N VAL A 173 2.78 -2.40 12.65
CA VAL A 173 1.51 -1.68 12.69
C VAL A 173 0.55 -2.42 13.60
N ASN A 174 0.08 -1.74 14.63
CA ASN A 174 -0.89 -2.25 15.60
C ASN A 174 -2.22 -1.52 15.40
N ILE A 175 -3.28 -2.27 15.12
CA ILE A 175 -4.63 -1.77 14.87
C ILE A 175 -5.52 -2.23 16.03
N PRO A 176 -5.82 -1.34 16.99
CA PRO A 176 -6.63 -1.69 18.14
C PRO A 176 -8.09 -1.96 17.70
N PRO A 177 -8.82 -2.84 18.41
CA PRO A 177 -10.23 -3.14 18.12
C PRO A 177 -11.19 -2.04 18.59
N VAL A 178 -10.68 -0.84 18.88
CA VAL A 178 -11.44 0.25 19.49
C VAL A 178 -11.96 1.17 18.38
N PRO A 179 -13.23 1.60 18.42
CA PRO A 179 -13.78 2.52 17.44
C PRO A 179 -13.00 3.84 17.39
N VAL A 180 -12.93 4.43 16.21
CA VAL A 180 -12.24 5.70 15.98
C VAL A 180 -12.96 6.82 16.73
N SER A 181 -12.24 7.50 17.61
CA SER A 181 -12.79 8.63 18.36
C SER A 181 -13.07 9.83 17.45
N GLU A 182 -14.02 10.69 17.83
CA GLU A 182 -14.29 11.94 17.09
C GLU A 182 -13.06 12.86 17.01
N LYS A 183 -12.17 12.79 18.01
CA LYS A 183 -10.90 13.52 18.00
C LYS A 183 -9.99 13.01 16.87
N GLU A 184 -9.90 11.70 16.68
CA GLU A 184 -9.12 11.08 15.60
C GLU A 184 -9.74 11.35 14.23
N LYS A 185 -11.07 11.27 14.09
CA LYS A 185 -11.76 11.66 12.85
C LYS A 185 -11.48 13.11 12.49
N LYS A 186 -11.52 14.02 13.47
CA LYS A 186 -11.19 15.44 13.28
C LYS A 186 -9.72 15.65 12.92
N ALA A 187 -8.81 14.89 13.53
CA ALA A 187 -7.39 14.92 13.17
C ALA A 187 -7.17 14.46 11.72
N TYR A 188 -7.85 13.38 11.30
CA TYR A 188 -7.80 12.89 9.93
C TYR A 188 -8.36 13.90 8.91
N ARG A 189 -9.52 14.52 9.20
CA ARG A 189 -10.07 15.59 8.36
C ARG A 189 -9.09 16.77 8.23
N ARG A 190 -8.47 17.20 9.34
CA ARG A 190 -7.44 18.25 9.31
C ARG A 190 -6.18 17.86 8.53
N MET A 191 -5.75 16.61 8.63
CA MET A 191 -4.64 16.08 7.86
C MET A 191 -4.92 16.14 6.35
N LYS A 192 -6.19 16.00 5.93
CA LYS A 192 -6.61 16.18 4.54
C LYS A 192 -6.81 17.65 4.13
N GLU A 193 -7.07 18.57 5.07
CA GLU A 193 -7.22 20.01 4.76
C GLU A 193 -5.92 20.67 4.29
N SER A 194 -4.78 20.13 4.68
CA SER A 194 -3.47 20.63 4.28
C SER A 194 -2.46 19.51 4.24
N TRP A 195 -1.72 19.39 3.15
CA TRP A 195 -0.75 18.33 2.96
C TRP A 195 0.55 18.89 2.41
N THR A 196 1.66 18.30 2.84
CA THR A 196 2.95 18.59 2.23
C THR A 196 2.99 17.94 0.84
N VAL A 197 3.58 18.61 -0.12
CA VAL A 197 3.86 18.12 -1.47
C VAL A 197 5.36 17.95 -1.55
N ARG A 198 5.81 16.78 -2.01
CA ARG A 198 7.24 16.51 -2.15
C ARG A 198 7.76 17.20 -3.41
N GLY A 199 9.03 17.58 -3.37
CA GLY A 199 9.71 18.13 -4.51
C GLY A 199 9.88 17.07 -5.59
N HIS A 200 9.62 17.47 -6.83
CA HIS A 200 9.64 16.59 -7.98
C HIS A 200 10.11 17.35 -9.22
N TRP A 201 10.64 16.61 -10.19
CA TRP A 201 10.89 17.15 -11.52
C TRP A 201 9.58 17.29 -12.27
N ARG A 202 9.27 18.51 -12.70
CA ARG A 202 8.12 18.81 -13.56
C ARG A 202 8.60 19.20 -14.95
N THR A 203 8.05 18.57 -15.98
CA THR A 203 8.23 18.99 -17.37
C THR A 203 7.17 20.02 -17.72
N LEU A 204 7.60 21.18 -18.20
CA LEU A 204 6.70 22.25 -18.67
C LEU A 204 6.21 21.96 -20.09
N PRO A 205 5.09 22.57 -20.55
CA PRO A 205 4.63 22.44 -21.94
C PRO A 205 5.69 22.81 -22.98
N SER A 206 6.66 23.67 -22.60
CA SER A 206 7.80 24.04 -23.43
C SER A 206 8.94 23.00 -23.47
N GLY A 207 8.76 21.81 -22.88
CA GLY A 207 9.76 20.73 -22.81
C GLY A 207 10.86 20.91 -21.76
N ARG A 208 10.94 22.06 -21.09
CA ARG A 208 11.94 22.33 -20.04
C ARG A 208 11.58 21.58 -18.74
N LYS A 209 12.58 21.00 -18.08
CA LYS A 209 12.43 20.35 -16.77
C LYS A 209 12.79 21.32 -15.64
N THR A 210 11.90 21.47 -14.66
CA THR A 210 12.11 22.31 -13.48
C THR A 210 11.88 21.49 -12.21
N TRP A 211 12.75 21.65 -11.22
CA TRP A 211 12.55 21.06 -9.89
C TRP A 211 11.57 21.89 -9.09
N VAL A 212 10.41 21.32 -8.76
CA VAL A 212 9.46 21.90 -7.82
C VAL A 212 9.94 21.58 -6.41
N ARG A 213 10.07 22.57 -5.53
CA ARG A 213 10.46 22.35 -4.13
C ARG A 213 9.31 21.77 -3.32
N ASN A 214 9.66 21.13 -2.20
CA ASN A 214 8.66 20.73 -1.20
C ASN A 214 7.83 21.95 -0.78
N HIS A 215 6.52 21.84 -0.77
CA HIS A 215 5.62 22.94 -0.38
C HIS A 215 4.36 22.39 0.26
N VAL A 216 3.63 23.19 1.03
CA VAL A 216 2.33 22.78 1.60
C VAL A 216 1.20 23.24 0.69
N LYS A 217 0.33 22.32 0.27
CA LYS A 217 -0.96 22.60 -0.38
C LYS A 217 -2.08 22.54 0.65
N GLY A 218 -3.19 23.21 0.36
CA GLY A 218 -4.31 23.36 1.29
C GLY A 218 -4.14 24.53 2.25
N ASN A 219 -4.78 24.46 3.43
CA ASN A 219 -4.79 25.58 4.39
C ASN A 219 -3.42 25.75 5.09
N LYS A 220 -2.55 26.58 4.48
CA LYS A 220 -1.15 26.83 4.84
C LYS A 220 -0.89 27.30 6.28
N LYS A 221 -1.91 27.69 7.04
CA LYS A 221 -1.77 28.14 8.43
C LYS A 221 -1.49 27.01 9.43
N LYS A 222 -1.61 25.74 9.03
CA LYS A 222 -1.68 24.61 9.98
C LYS A 222 -0.53 23.58 9.90
N LEU A 223 0.35 23.65 8.91
CA LEU A 223 1.41 22.64 8.69
C LEU A 223 2.67 23.25 8.09
N GLU A 224 3.82 22.90 8.66
CA GLU A 224 5.13 23.20 8.08
C GLU A 224 5.58 22.08 7.11
N PRO A 225 6.36 22.40 6.07
CA PRO A 225 6.86 21.40 5.14
C PRO A 225 7.84 20.43 5.82
N ASN A 226 7.70 19.12 5.59
CA ASN A 226 8.70 18.14 6.01
C ASN A 226 10.02 18.33 5.23
N THR A 227 11.12 18.41 5.98
CA THR A 227 12.48 18.41 5.44
C THR A 227 12.97 16.97 5.38
N TYR A 228 13.24 16.46 4.18
CA TYR A 228 13.80 15.12 3.99
C TYR A 228 15.32 15.24 3.84
N HIS A 229 16.08 14.48 4.63
CA HIS A 229 17.51 14.33 4.48
C HIS A 229 17.79 13.13 3.53
N PHE A 230 18.61 13.36 2.51
CA PHE A 230 19.03 12.36 1.53
C PHE A 230 20.34 11.70 1.96
#